data_AF-A0AAX4KBZ5-F1
#
_entry.id   AF-A0AAX4KBZ5-F1
#
_cell.length_a   1.000
_cell.length_b   1.000
_cell.length_c   1.000
_cell.angle_alpha   90.00
_cell.angle_beta   90.00
_cell.angle_gamma   90.00
#
_symmetry.space_group_name_H-M   'P 1'
#
loop_
_entity.id
_entity.type
_entity.pdbx_description
1 polymer ?
#
loop_
_entity_poly.entity_id
_entity_poly.type
_entity_poly.pdbx_seq_one_letter_code
_entity_poly.pdbx_strand_id
1 'polypeptide(L)'
;MRGVVRMHLRVQDNRVEDDNNAFSTTFQYKVEEGPAVIEHYGLKLARLASLPAEVLNRAKEVAMSLSELEAKGRDSTASHAMIKRRKLLLELRCKLQQIIQRSETDNETLAQTLGDLQRDSLDEFTKTFQAVVQ
;
A
#
# COMPACT_ATOMS: atom_id res chain seq x y z
N MET A 1 -8.65 -4.06 17.70
CA MET A 1 -7.35 -4.05 17.00
C MET A 1 -6.95 -2.60 16.76
N ARG A 2 -5.78 -2.15 17.22
CA ARG A 2 -5.25 -0.83 16.85
C ARG A 2 -4.24 -1.06 15.72
N GLY A 3 -4.72 -0.97 14.48
CA GLY A 3 -3.89 -1.05 13.28
C GLY A 3 -3.58 0.35 12.75
N VAL A 4 -2.49 0.50 12.00
CA VAL A 4 -2.20 1.72 11.25
C VAL A 4 -3.00 1.66 9.95
N VAL A 5 -3.86 2.65 9.73
CA VAL A 5 -4.65 2.83 8.50
C VAL A 5 -4.06 3.97 7.68
N ARG A 6 -4.07 3.82 6.35
CA ARG A 6 -3.65 4.88 5.43
C ARG A 6 -4.83 5.82 5.21
N MET A 7 -4.57 7.11 5.21
CA MET A 7 -5.59 8.15 5.01
C MET A 7 -5.08 9.16 3.98
N HIS A 8 -5.96 9.75 3.19
CA HIS A 8 -5.64 10.84 2.26
C HIS A 8 -6.75 11.89 2.24
N LEU A 9 -6.44 13.08 1.75
CA LEU A 9 -7.43 14.13 1.52
C LEU A 9 -8.16 13.86 0.20
N ARG A 10 -9.49 13.89 0.27
CA ARG A 10 -10.38 13.68 -0.87
C ARG A 10 -10.28 14.82 -1.87
N VAL A 11 -10.03 14.46 -3.11
CA VAL A 11 -9.93 15.39 -4.24
C VAL A 11 -10.81 14.89 -5.37
N GLN A 12 -11.61 15.79 -5.94
CA GLN A 12 -12.39 15.50 -7.14
C GLN A 12 -11.64 16.05 -8.36
N ASP A 13 -11.33 15.16 -9.31
CA ASP A 13 -10.75 15.55 -10.60
C ASP A 13 -11.88 16.04 -11.49
N ASN A 14 -12.06 17.36 -11.54
CA ASN A 14 -13.03 18.00 -12.43
C ASN A 14 -12.29 18.34 -13.72
N ARG A 15 -12.08 17.33 -14.58
CA ARG A 15 -11.64 17.56 -15.95
C ARG A 15 -12.73 18.38 -16.63
N VAL A 16 -12.39 19.61 -17.01
CA VAL A 16 -13.20 20.37 -17.95
C VAL A 16 -13.03 19.67 -19.30
N GLU A 17 -14.12 19.14 -19.86
CA GLU A 17 -14.14 18.44 -21.17
C GLU A 17 -13.92 19.40 -22.36
N ASP A 18 -13.64 20.67 -22.08
CA ASP A 18 -13.48 21.70 -23.09
C ASP A 18 -12.02 21.76 -23.55
N ASP A 19 -11.82 22.04 -24.84
CA ASP A 19 -10.56 22.01 -25.62
C ASP A 19 -9.41 22.88 -25.05
N ASN A 20 -9.67 23.61 -23.98
CA ASN A 20 -8.72 24.40 -23.23
C ASN A 20 -8.11 23.50 -22.15
N ASN A 21 -6.82 23.19 -22.26
CA ASN A 21 -5.97 22.42 -21.34
C ASN A 21 -5.91 22.95 -19.87
N ALA A 22 -6.94 23.65 -19.40
CA ALA A 22 -7.15 24.15 -18.06
C ALA A 22 -7.49 23.00 -17.10
N PHE A 23 -6.52 22.64 -16.26
CA PHE A 23 -6.74 21.75 -15.14
C PHE A 23 -7.54 22.49 -14.05
N SER A 24 -8.62 21.90 -13.55
CA SER A 24 -9.41 22.39 -12.41
C SER A 24 -9.59 21.27 -11.39
N THR A 25 -9.48 21.57 -10.11
CA THR A 25 -9.68 20.58 -9.04
C THR A 25 -10.40 21.18 -7.85
N THR A 26 -11.29 20.42 -7.24
CA THR A 26 -12.03 20.84 -6.05
C THR A 26 -11.55 20.05 -4.83
N PHE A 27 -11.04 20.76 -3.84
CA PHE A 27 -10.69 20.20 -2.53
C PHE A 27 -11.97 20.06 -1.70
N GLN A 28 -12.32 18.84 -1.32
CA GLN A 28 -13.50 18.61 -0.47
C GLN A 28 -13.17 18.72 1.02
N TYR A 29 -11.88 18.92 1.37
CA TYR A 29 -11.36 19.00 2.75
C TYR A 29 -11.81 17.84 3.66
N LYS A 30 -12.12 16.69 3.05
CA LYS A 30 -12.57 15.48 3.72
C LYS A 30 -11.43 14.46 3.72
N VAL A 31 -11.24 13.77 4.83
CA VAL A 31 -10.30 12.67 4.93
C VAL A 31 -10.98 11.36 4.51
N GLU A 32 -10.30 10.57 3.68
CA GLU A 32 -10.73 9.24 3.26
C GLU A 32 -9.67 8.19 3.58
N GLU A 33 -10.14 6.99 3.90
CA GLU A 33 -9.27 5.83 4.13
C GLU A 33 -8.78 5.26 2.80
N GLY A 34 -7.51 4.86 2.78
CA GLY A 34 -6.83 4.31 1.61
C GLY A 34 -5.75 5.21 1.04
N PRO A 35 -4.97 4.71 0.07
CA PRO A 35 -4.02 5.53 -0.68
C PRO A 35 -4.76 6.56 -1.54
N ALA A 36 -4.08 7.67 -1.86
CA ALA A 36 -4.64 8.67 -2.76
C ALA A 36 -4.92 8.07 -4.14
N VAL A 37 -6.13 8.30 -4.67
CA VAL A 37 -6.57 7.76 -5.97
C VAL A 37 -5.83 8.42 -7.15
N ILE A 38 -5.36 9.66 -6.95
CA ILE A 38 -4.71 10.43 -7.99
C ILE A 38 -3.19 10.24 -7.92
N GLU A 39 -2.65 9.52 -8.90
CA GLU A 39 -1.20 9.41 -9.08
C GLU A 39 -0.59 10.77 -9.43
N HIS A 40 0.59 11.01 -8.87
CA HIS A 40 1.36 12.23 -9.08
C HIS A 40 0.55 13.53 -8.89
N TYR A 41 -0.31 13.56 -7.86
CA TYR A 41 -1.20 14.68 -7.57
C TYR A 41 -0.49 16.04 -7.54
N GLY A 42 0.73 16.10 -7.00
CA GLY A 42 1.56 17.31 -7.00
C GLY A 42 1.87 17.86 -8.39
N LEU A 43 2.05 17.01 -9.41
CA LEU A 43 2.26 17.43 -10.80
C LEU A 43 0.99 17.99 -11.43
N LYS A 44 -0.18 17.45 -11.07
CA LYS A 44 -1.45 18.01 -11.52
C LYS A 44 -1.69 19.39 -10.90
N LEU A 45 -1.41 19.53 -9.60
CA LEU A 45 -1.53 20.80 -8.87
C LEU A 45 -0.53 21.86 -9.37
N ALA A 46 0.69 21.46 -9.74
CA ALA A 46 1.70 22.35 -10.30
C ALA A 46 1.25 23.09 -11.57
N ARG A 47 0.28 22.54 -12.31
CA ARG A 47 -0.35 23.21 -13.47
C ARG A 47 -1.15 24.45 -13.04
N LEU A 48 -1.80 24.42 -11.87
CA LEU A 48 -2.51 25.57 -11.30
C LEU A 48 -1.56 26.69 -10.86
N ALA A 49 -0.33 26.32 -10.49
CA ALA A 49 0.70 27.26 -10.06
C ALA A 49 1.44 27.93 -11.24
N SER A 50 0.97 27.74 -12.48
CA SER A 50 1.54 28.34 -13.69
C SER A 50 3.04 28.09 -13.86
N LEU A 51 3.54 26.92 -13.45
CA LEU A 51 4.94 26.54 -13.68
C LEU A 51 5.22 26.38 -15.19
N PRO A 52 6.45 26.69 -15.65
CA PRO A 52 6.83 26.51 -17.05
C PRO A 52 6.66 25.07 -17.53
N ALA A 53 6.26 24.90 -18.80
CA ALA A 53 6.01 23.58 -19.39
C ALA A 53 7.26 22.67 -19.35
N GLU A 54 8.46 23.25 -19.54
CA GLU A 54 9.73 22.53 -19.44
C GLU A 54 9.94 21.90 -18.05
N VAL A 55 9.61 22.65 -16.98
CA VAL A 55 9.70 22.19 -15.60
C VAL A 55 8.69 21.07 -15.34
N LEU A 56 7.45 21.23 -15.82
CA LEU A 56 6.40 20.22 -15.68
C LEU A 56 6.76 18.90 -16.40
N ASN A 57 7.33 19.01 -17.60
CA ASN A 57 7.77 17.85 -18.38
C ASN A 57 8.91 17.11 -17.67
N ARG A 58 9.94 17.85 -17.22
CA ARG A 58 11.06 17.23 -16.50
C ARG A 58 10.62 16.61 -15.18
N ALA A 59 9.74 17.28 -14.44
CA ALA A 59 9.22 16.76 -13.20
C ALA A 59 8.38 15.49 -13.41
N LYS A 60 7.65 15.38 -14.53
CA LYS A 60 6.92 14.17 -14.92
C LYS A 60 7.87 13.00 -15.19
N GLU A 61 8.93 13.22 -15.96
CA GLU A 61 9.94 12.19 -16.25
C GLU A 61 10.59 11.66 -14.96
N VAL A 62 11.02 12.57 -14.09
CA VAL A 62 11.66 12.21 -12.82
C VAL A 62 10.68 11.47 -11.91
N ALA A 63 9.43 11.92 -11.81
CA ALA A 63 8.43 11.27 -10.98
C ALA A 63 8.11 9.85 -11.47
N MET A 64 8.00 9.64 -12.79
CA MET A 64 7.82 8.31 -13.37
C MET A 64 9.03 7.41 -13.09
N SER A 65 10.25 7.90 -13.31
CA SER A 65 11.48 7.14 -13.05
C SER A 65 11.60 6.73 -11.57
N LEU A 66 11.22 7.63 -10.64
CA LEU A 66 11.22 7.33 -9.22
C LEU A 66 10.14 6.30 -8.84
N SER A 67 8.93 6.41 -9.40
CA SER A 67 7.87 5.40 -9.21
C SER A 67 8.32 4.01 -9.68
N GLU A 68 8.98 3.93 -10.83
CA GLU A 68 9.53 2.68 -11.34
C GLU A 68 10.65 2.14 -10.44
N LEU A 69 11.53 3.01 -9.95
CA LEU A 69 12.61 2.62 -9.04
C LEU A 69 12.06 2.13 -7.69
N GLU A 70 11.04 2.79 -7.15
CA GLU A 70 10.34 2.33 -5.94
C GLU A 70 9.66 0.98 -6.17
N ALA A 71 9.00 0.80 -7.31
CA ALA A 71 8.37 -0.48 -7.64
C ALA A 71 9.42 -1.61 -7.70
N LYS A 72 10.55 -1.38 -8.38
CA LYS A 72 11.66 -2.34 -8.46
C LYS A 72 12.36 -2.57 -7.11
N GLY A 73 12.50 -1.52 -6.30
CA GLY A 73 13.16 -1.59 -4.98
C GLY A 73 12.33 -2.35 -3.94
N ARG A 74 11.00 -2.28 -4.03
CA ARG A 74 10.08 -3.01 -3.14
C ARG A 74 10.20 -4.53 -3.27
N ASP A 75 10.59 -5.02 -4.43
CA ASP A 75 10.65 -6.45 -4.73
C ASP A 75 12.07 -7.04 -4.62
N SER A 76 13.11 -6.21 -4.63
CA SER A 76 14.49 -6.67 -4.92
C SER A 76 15.45 -6.73 -3.74
N THR A 77 15.01 -6.51 -2.50
CA THR A 77 15.95 -6.42 -1.36
C THR A 77 15.67 -7.40 -0.24
N ALA A 78 16.73 -8.04 0.26
CA ALA A 78 16.73 -8.88 1.46
C ALA A 78 16.11 -8.18 2.69
N SER A 79 16.20 -6.84 2.76
CA SER A 79 15.53 -6.01 3.75
C SER A 79 14.00 -6.10 3.68
N HIS A 80 13.42 -6.07 2.47
CA HIS A 80 11.97 -6.21 2.28
C HIS A 80 11.48 -7.61 2.69
N ALA A 81 12.21 -8.66 2.35
CA ALA A 81 11.90 -10.01 2.80
C ALA A 81 11.97 -10.12 4.34
N MET A 82 12.94 -9.49 4.98
CA MET A 82 13.05 -9.44 6.45
C MET A 82 11.87 -8.70 7.10
N ILE A 83 11.46 -7.56 6.54
CA ILE A 83 10.28 -6.81 7.01
C ILE A 83 9.02 -7.64 6.84
N LYS A 84 8.84 -8.32 5.70
CA LYS A 84 7.70 -9.21 5.44
C LYS A 84 7.66 -10.36 6.45
N ARG A 85 8.80 -11.00 6.75
CA ARG A 85 8.90 -12.05 7.79
C ARG A 85 8.46 -11.55 9.17
N ARG A 86 8.96 -10.39 9.59
CA ARG A 86 8.61 -9.79 10.89
C ARG A 86 7.11 -9.50 10.97
N LYS A 87 6.51 -9.01 9.88
CA LYS A 87 5.06 -8.78 9.78
C LYS A 87 4.28 -10.10 9.90
N LEU A 88 4.66 -11.13 9.16
CA LEU A 88 4.02 -12.46 9.23
C LEU A 88 4.08 -13.06 10.64
N LEU A 89 5.23 -12.97 11.32
CA LEU A 89 5.41 -13.40 12.71
C LEU A 89 4.47 -12.66 13.67
N LEU A 90 4.34 -11.34 13.49
CA LEU A 90 3.45 -10.53 14.30
C LEU A 90 1.98 -10.91 14.07
N GLU A 91 1.57 -11.10 12.81
CA GLU A 91 0.22 -11.53 12.46
C GLU A 91 -0.12 -12.91 13.03
N LEU A 92 0.80 -13.88 12.91
CA LEU A 92 0.66 -15.21 13.50
C LEU A 92 0.46 -15.12 15.02
N ARG A 93 1.32 -14.38 15.72
CA ARG A 93 1.20 -14.17 17.17
C ARG A 93 -0.15 -13.56 17.54
N CYS A 94 -0.59 -12.53 16.82
CA CYS A 94 -1.86 -11.87 17.06
C CYS A 94 -3.06 -12.81 16.84
N LYS A 95 -3.05 -13.62 15.77
CA LYS A 95 -4.09 -14.61 15.50
C LYS A 95 -4.15 -15.68 16.60
N LEU A 96 -3.00 -16.21 17.03
CA LEU A 96 -2.93 -17.17 18.14
C LEU A 96 -3.44 -16.57 19.46
N GLN A 97 -3.05 -15.33 19.78
CA GLN A 97 -3.57 -14.63 20.96
C GLN A 97 -5.07 -14.40 20.88
N GLN A 98 -5.59 -14.08 19.70
CA GLN A 98 -7.03 -13.90 19.50
C GLN A 98 -7.80 -15.21 19.69
N ILE A 99 -7.26 -16.33 19.20
CA ILE A 99 -7.84 -17.66 19.42
C ILE A 99 -7.90 -17.95 20.92
N ILE A 100 -6.78 -17.82 21.65
CA ILE A 100 -6.73 -18.03 23.11
C ILE A 100 -7.76 -17.17 23.86
N GLN A 101 -7.95 -15.91 23.45
CA GLN A 101 -8.82 -14.97 24.15
C GLN A 101 -10.31 -15.12 23.80
N ARG A 102 -10.65 -15.73 22.66
CA ARG A 102 -12.02 -15.70 22.12
C ARG A 102 -12.58 -17.08 21.73
N SER A 103 -11.82 -18.16 21.87
CA SER A 103 -12.31 -19.48 21.47
C SER A 103 -13.21 -20.09 22.55
N GLU A 104 -14.52 -19.95 22.37
CA GLU A 104 -15.53 -20.89 22.88
C GLU A 104 -15.85 -21.94 21.80
N THR A 105 -14.83 -22.41 21.08
CA THR A 105 -14.99 -23.27 19.89
C THR A 105 -14.69 -24.72 20.23
N ASP A 106 -15.39 -25.64 19.59
CA ASP A 106 -15.19 -27.07 19.80
C ASP A 106 -13.76 -27.51 19.40
N ASN A 107 -13.23 -28.51 20.11
CA ASN A 107 -11.85 -28.96 19.95
C ASN A 107 -11.52 -29.39 18.51
N GLU A 108 -12.49 -29.96 17.78
CA GLU A 108 -12.29 -30.39 16.39
C GLU A 108 -12.10 -29.19 15.46
N THR A 109 -12.95 -28.18 15.60
CA THR A 109 -12.86 -26.94 14.82
C THR A 109 -11.60 -26.13 15.15
N LEU A 110 -11.16 -26.17 16.41
CA LEU A 110 -9.92 -25.54 16.84
C LEU A 110 -8.70 -26.22 16.21
N ALA A 111 -8.66 -27.55 16.22
CA ALA A 111 -7.58 -28.32 15.60
C ALA A 111 -7.48 -28.05 14.10
N GLN A 112 -8.62 -28.01 13.39
CA GLN A 112 -8.66 -27.66 11.97
C GLN A 112 -8.13 -26.24 11.72
N THR A 113 -8.64 -25.25 12.48
CA THR A 113 -8.22 -23.85 12.34
C THR A 113 -6.72 -23.66 12.59
N LEU A 114 -6.14 -24.36 13.58
CA LEU A 114 -4.70 -24.32 13.85
C LEU A 114 -3.89 -24.98 12.73
N GLY A 115 -4.38 -26.10 12.17
CA GLY A 115 -3.75 -26.79 11.05
C GLY A 115 -3.71 -25.92 9.79
N ASP A 116 -4.80 -25.23 9.46
CA ASP A 116 -4.84 -24.32 8.32
C ASP A 116 -3.96 -23.09 8.56
N LEU A 117 -4.01 -22.49 9.76
CA LEU A 117 -3.15 -21.37 10.12
C LEU A 117 -1.65 -21.74 10.02
N GLN A 118 -1.27 -22.94 10.45
CA GLN A 118 0.10 -23.44 10.34
C GLN A 118 0.52 -23.61 8.88
N ARG A 119 -0.34 -24.22 8.05
CA ARG A 119 -0.06 -24.45 6.63
C ARG A 119 0.14 -23.13 5.89
N ASP A 120 -0.77 -22.18 6.07
CA ASP A 120 -0.70 -20.85 5.44
C ASP A 120 0.54 -20.08 5.88
N SER A 121 0.86 -20.14 7.17
CA SER A 121 2.04 -19.45 7.71
C SER A 121 3.33 -20.04 7.15
N LEU A 122 3.45 -21.37 7.08
CA LEU A 122 4.63 -22.06 6.53
C LEU A 122 4.84 -21.75 5.05
N ASP A 123 3.78 -21.72 4.25
CA ASP A 123 3.85 -21.36 2.84
C ASP A 123 4.35 -19.92 2.65
N GLU A 124 3.76 -18.95 3.37
CA GLU A 124 4.21 -17.56 3.30
C GLU A 124 5.65 -17.36 3.80
N PHE A 125 6.05 -18.03 4.89
CA PHE A 125 7.45 -17.98 5.35
C PHE A 125 8.40 -18.54 4.31
N THR A 126 8.08 -19.69 3.70
CA THR A 126 8.92 -20.33 2.68
C THR A 126 9.16 -19.40 1.49
N LYS A 127 8.11 -18.72 1.00
CA LYS A 127 8.23 -17.70 -0.05
C LYS A 127 9.20 -16.58 0.35
N THR A 128 9.15 -16.11 1.60
CA THR A 128 10.08 -15.05 2.06
C THR A 128 11.53 -15.53 2.20
N PHE A 129 11.78 -16.82 2.44
CA PHE A 129 13.14 -17.37 2.51
C PHE A 129 13.74 -17.55 1.11
N GLN A 130 12.94 -18.01 0.15
CA GLN A 130 13.35 -18.14 -1.25
C GLN A 130 13.67 -16.79 -1.90
N ALA A 131 12.91 -15.74 -1.57
CA ALA A 131 13.12 -14.37 -2.08
C ALA A 131 14.45 -13.70 -1.65
N VAL A 132 15.24 -14.32 -0.76
CA VAL A 132 16.55 -13.78 -0.32
C VAL A 132 17.72 -14.57 -0.93
N VAL A 133 17.46 -15.71 -1.54
CA VAL A 133 18.48 -16.61 -2.10
C VAL A 133 18.71 -16.37 -3.61
N GLN A 134 17.85 -15.58 -4.25
CA GLN A 134 18.01 -15.08 -5.63
C GLN A 134 18.66 -13.68 -5.62
#